data_AF-A0A3R7ULM9-F1
#
_entry.id   AF-A0A3R7ULM9-F1
#
_cell.length_a   1.000
_cell.length_b   1.000
_cell.length_c   1.000
_cell.angle_alpha   90.00
_cell.angle_beta   90.00
_cell.angle_gamma   90.00
#
_symmetry.space_group_name_H-M   'P 1'
#
loop_
_entity.id
_entity.type
_entity.pdbx_description
1 polymer ?
#
loop_
_entity_poly.entity_id
_entity_poly.type
_entity_poly.pdbx_seq_one_letter_code
_entity_poly.pdbx_strand_id
1 'polypeptide(L)'
;MKKILISITLTMFLTGCAETLAFLGPASTAAGGGNIMRSSFTSALDYGIKKSTGKSSIEHAVGFAEKHNPQRKKVKCVSFLEVTETEVCSILKERVSELKSQINKSSKIKILD
;
A
#
# COMPACT_ATOMS: atom_id res chain seq x y z
N MET A 1 -5.55 -28.09 -29.60
CA MET A 1 -6.23 -27.31 -28.53
C MET A 1 -5.43 -27.23 -27.22
N LYS A 2 -5.01 -28.36 -26.61
CA LYS A 2 -4.34 -28.38 -25.28
C LYS A 2 -3.07 -27.50 -25.17
N LYS A 3 -2.25 -27.44 -26.22
CA LYS A 3 -1.03 -26.59 -26.28
C LYS A 3 -1.34 -25.09 -26.29
N ILE A 4 -2.44 -24.68 -26.94
CA ILE A 4 -2.88 -23.29 -27.03
C ILE A 4 -3.48 -22.84 -25.69
N LEU A 5 -4.27 -23.71 -25.04
CA LEU A 5 -4.81 -23.43 -23.70
C LEU A 5 -3.69 -23.23 -22.67
N ILE A 6 -2.67 -24.11 -22.69
CA ILE A 6 -1.48 -23.97 -21.83
C ILE A 6 -0.75 -22.66 -22.11
N SER A 7 -0.59 -22.29 -23.39
CA SER A 7 0.04 -21.02 -23.76
C SER A 7 -0.75 -19.81 -23.26
N ILE A 8 -2.08 -19.82 -23.35
CA ILE A 8 -2.93 -18.73 -22.87
C ILE A 8 -2.84 -18.60 -21.34
N THR A 9 -2.91 -19.73 -20.62
CA THR A 9 -2.77 -19.74 -19.17
C THR A 9 -1.39 -19.22 -18.76
N LEU A 10 -0.32 -19.67 -19.41
CA LEU A 10 1.04 -19.20 -19.12
C LEU A 10 1.19 -17.70 -19.34
N THR A 11 0.69 -17.17 -20.46
CA THR A 11 0.73 -15.73 -20.74
C THR A 11 -0.03 -14.94 -19.68
N MET A 12 -1.23 -15.38 -19.26
CA MET A 12 -1.99 -14.70 -18.21
C MET A 12 -1.27 -14.69 -16.85
N PHE A 13 -0.58 -15.77 -16.49
CA PHE A 13 0.21 -15.82 -15.25
C PHE A 13 1.45 -14.93 -15.32
N LEU A 14 2.12 -14.84 -16.48
CA LEU A 14 3.29 -13.98 -16.68
C LEU A 14 2.90 -12.49 -16.76
N THR A 15 1.73 -12.15 -17.33
CA THR A 15 1.24 -10.77 -17.38
C THR A 15 0.48 -10.36 -16.11
N GLY A 16 -0.02 -11.33 -15.33
CA GLY A 16 -0.81 -11.08 -14.12
C GLY A 16 -0.04 -10.39 -12.99
N CYS A 17 1.29 -10.39 -13.02
CA CYS A 17 2.11 -9.61 -12.07
C CYS A 17 2.29 -8.13 -12.49
N ALA A 18 1.85 -7.72 -13.68
CA ALA A 18 1.90 -6.32 -14.11
C ALA A 18 0.88 -5.43 -13.34
N GLU A 19 -0.15 -6.03 -12.74
CA GLU A 19 -1.14 -5.33 -11.91
C GLU A 19 -0.66 -5.09 -10.45
N THR A 20 0.63 -5.25 -10.19
CA THR A 20 1.29 -4.86 -8.93
C THR A 20 1.72 -3.38 -8.94
N LEU A 21 1.58 -2.70 -10.09
CA LEU A 21 1.84 -1.26 -10.23
C LEU A 21 0.91 -0.37 -9.39
N ALA A 22 -0.13 -0.93 -8.75
CA ALA A 22 -0.97 -0.23 -7.79
C ALA A 22 -0.31 0.01 -6.42
N PHE A 23 0.85 -0.59 -6.13
CA PHE A 23 1.57 -0.36 -4.87
C PHE A 23 2.47 0.90 -4.88
N LEU A 24 2.71 1.50 -6.06
CA LEU A 24 3.61 2.66 -6.24
C LEU A 24 2.89 4.02 -6.39
N GLY A 25 1.59 4.08 -6.08
CA GLY A 25 0.87 5.36 -5.93
C GLY A 25 -0.08 5.71 -7.08
N PRO A 26 -0.81 6.84 -6.97
CA PRO A 26 -2.04 7.14 -7.74
C PRO A 26 -1.87 7.38 -9.24
N ALA A 27 -0.66 7.28 -9.80
CA ALA A 27 -0.38 7.69 -11.17
C ALA A 27 -0.97 6.75 -12.25
N SER A 28 -1.45 5.56 -11.89
CA SER A 28 -1.95 4.55 -12.84
C SER A 28 -3.46 4.25 -12.72
N THR A 29 -4.18 4.83 -11.76
CA THR A 29 -5.60 4.52 -11.49
C THR A 29 -6.61 5.43 -12.19
N ALA A 30 -6.20 6.21 -13.19
CA ALA A 30 -7.08 7.17 -13.87
C ALA A 30 -8.22 6.53 -14.70
N ALA A 31 -8.21 5.21 -14.94
CA ALA A 31 -9.27 4.53 -15.68
C ALA A 31 -9.78 3.28 -14.93
N GLY A 32 -10.86 3.43 -14.17
CA GLY A 32 -11.81 2.35 -13.86
C GLY A 32 -11.53 1.47 -12.63
N GLY A 33 -12.22 1.73 -11.52
CA GLY A 33 -12.80 0.69 -10.64
C GLY A 33 -11.90 -0.23 -9.79
N GLY A 34 -10.57 -0.19 -9.87
CA GLY A 34 -9.69 -1.22 -9.26
C GLY A 34 -9.58 -1.27 -7.72
N ASN A 35 -10.10 -0.29 -6.97
CA ASN A 35 -9.87 -0.19 -5.52
C ASN A 35 -10.88 -0.97 -4.66
N ILE A 36 -12.06 -1.32 -5.18
CA ILE A 36 -13.17 -1.86 -4.38
C ILE A 36 -13.13 -3.39 -4.30
N MET A 37 -12.62 -4.05 -5.35
CA MET A 37 -12.48 -5.51 -5.41
C MET A 37 -11.31 -6.01 -4.56
N ARG A 38 -10.19 -5.26 -4.55
CA ARG A 38 -8.97 -5.65 -3.85
C ARG A 38 -9.08 -5.56 -2.33
N SER A 39 -9.85 -4.60 -1.82
CA SER A 39 -10.10 -4.43 -0.38
C SER A 39 -10.93 -5.57 0.20
N SER A 40 -11.94 -6.04 -0.54
CA SER A 40 -12.77 -7.19 -0.14
C SER A 40 -11.96 -8.48 -0.06
N PHE A 41 -11.09 -8.73 -1.04
CA PHE A 41 -10.19 -9.89 -1.04
C PHE A 41 -9.18 -9.85 0.11
N THR A 42 -8.53 -8.70 0.33
CA THR A 42 -7.56 -8.51 1.42
C THR A 42 -8.23 -8.66 2.79
N SER A 43 -9.46 -8.17 2.94
CA SER A 43 -10.22 -8.30 4.18
C SER A 43 -10.64 -9.74 4.47
N ALA A 44 -11.01 -10.50 3.44
CA ALA A 44 -11.32 -11.92 3.57
C ALA A 44 -10.08 -12.75 3.97
N LEU A 45 -8.92 -12.43 3.39
CA LEU A 45 -7.65 -13.03 3.78
C LEU A 45 -7.27 -12.67 5.22
N ASP A 46 -7.38 -11.40 5.61
CA ASP A 46 -7.09 -10.98 6.98
C ASP A 46 -8.04 -11.63 7.99
N TYR A 47 -9.31 -11.79 7.64
CA TYR A 47 -10.29 -12.54 8.42
C TYR A 47 -9.91 -14.03 8.56
N GLY A 48 -9.46 -14.66 7.46
CA GLY A 48 -8.97 -16.05 7.49
C GLY A 48 -7.74 -16.24 8.36
N ILE A 49 -6.76 -15.33 8.23
CA ILE A 49 -5.55 -15.31 9.07
C ILE A 49 -5.95 -15.12 10.54
N LYS A 50 -6.83 -14.17 10.83
CA LYS A 50 -7.32 -13.92 12.19
C LYS A 50 -8.08 -15.12 12.75
N LYS A 51 -8.89 -15.80 11.94
CA LYS A 51 -9.63 -17.00 12.34
C LYS A 51 -8.70 -18.17 12.68
N SER A 52 -7.62 -18.34 11.93
CA SER A 52 -6.67 -19.46 12.13
C SER A 52 -5.63 -19.18 13.20
N THR A 53 -5.16 -17.94 13.35
CA THR A 53 -4.03 -17.59 14.22
C THR A 53 -4.45 -16.80 15.47
N GLY A 54 -5.70 -16.34 15.52
CA GLY A 54 -6.23 -15.48 16.57
C GLY A 54 -5.83 -14.01 16.44
N LYS A 55 -4.94 -13.65 15.50
CA LYS A 55 -4.44 -12.29 15.29
C LYS A 55 -4.58 -11.88 13.82
N SER A 56 -5.00 -10.66 13.56
CA SER A 56 -4.95 -10.04 12.24
C SER A 56 -3.50 -9.85 11.76
N SER A 57 -3.34 -9.62 10.45
CA SER A 57 -2.05 -9.33 9.83
C SER A 57 -1.41 -8.08 10.45
N ILE A 58 -2.23 -7.08 10.80
CA ILE A 58 -1.76 -5.87 11.48
C ILE A 58 -1.29 -6.18 12.91
N GLU A 59 -2.07 -6.93 13.68
CA GLU A 59 -1.67 -7.33 15.05
C GLU A 59 -0.37 -8.15 15.04
N HIS A 60 -0.17 -8.99 14.01
CA HIS A 60 1.07 -9.73 13.83
C HIS A 60 2.26 -8.80 13.50
N ALA A 61 2.05 -7.80 12.65
CA ALA A 61 3.06 -6.79 12.33
C ALA A 61 3.42 -5.92 13.55
N VAL A 62 2.42 -5.48 14.32
CA VAL A 62 2.61 -4.71 15.56
C VAL A 62 3.36 -5.55 16.59
N GLY A 63 2.94 -6.80 16.83
CA GLY A 63 3.62 -7.68 17.78
C GLY A 63 5.06 -8.01 17.35
N PHE A 64 5.32 -8.13 16.05
CA PHE A 64 6.68 -8.26 15.53
C PHE A 64 7.53 -7.01 15.84
N ALA A 65 6.99 -5.82 15.61
CA ALA A 65 7.68 -4.57 15.88
C ALA A 65 7.95 -4.38 17.38
N GLU A 66 6.99 -4.73 18.25
CA GLU A 66 7.17 -4.68 19.71
C GLU A 66 8.24 -5.66 20.19
N LYS A 67 8.28 -6.87 19.63
CA LYS A 67 9.27 -7.89 19.99
C LYS A 67 10.70 -7.47 19.59
N HIS A 68 10.87 -6.86 18.43
CA HIS A 68 12.20 -6.52 17.89
C HIS A 68 12.63 -5.08 18.18
N ASN A 69 11.71 -4.22 18.59
CA ASN A 69 11.97 -2.86 19.05
C ASN A 69 11.19 -2.56 20.35
N PRO A 70 11.51 -3.26 21.45
CA PRO A 70 10.77 -3.16 22.72
C PRO A 70 10.84 -1.77 23.34
N GLN A 71 11.94 -1.04 23.09
CA GLN A 71 12.10 0.34 23.55
C GLN A 71 11.40 1.36 22.64
N ARG A 72 10.68 0.91 21.60
CA ARG A 72 10.00 1.75 20.61
C ARG A 72 10.91 2.87 20.08
N LYS A 73 12.22 2.58 19.92
CA LYS A 73 13.19 3.56 19.46
C LYS A 73 12.81 3.99 18.05
N LYS A 74 12.50 5.28 17.90
CA LYS A 74 12.22 5.87 16.61
C LYS A 74 13.55 6.12 15.92
N VAL A 75 13.89 5.23 14.99
CA VAL A 75 15.00 5.48 14.06
C VAL A 75 14.48 6.33 12.91
N LYS A 76 15.34 7.20 12.37
CA LYS A 76 14.98 7.98 11.20
C LYS A 76 14.77 7.00 10.04
N CYS A 77 13.54 6.95 9.51
CA CYS A 77 13.17 6.05 8.42
C CYS A 77 14.03 6.29 7.16
N VAL A 78 14.50 7.53 6.99
CA VAL A 78 15.35 7.92 5.88
C VAL A 78 16.37 8.96 6.35
N SER A 79 17.65 8.61 6.24
CA SER A 79 18.79 9.42 6.67
C SER A 79 18.87 10.76 5.93
N PHE A 80 18.40 10.82 4.69
CA PHE A 80 18.43 12.05 3.89
C PHE A 80 17.47 13.13 4.41
N LEU A 81 16.40 12.80 5.16
CA LEU A 81 15.46 13.83 5.64
C LEU A 81 16.05 14.76 6.72
N GLU A 82 17.24 14.46 7.25
CA GLU A 82 18.00 15.37 8.12
C GLU A 82 18.95 16.27 7.32
N VAL A 83 19.42 15.77 6.18
CA VAL A 83 20.44 16.37 5.32
C VAL A 83 19.89 16.40 3.89
N THR A 84 18.72 17.01 3.73
CA THR A 84 18.26 17.41 2.39
C THR A 84 18.63 18.85 2.20
N GLU A 85 19.34 19.14 1.11
CA GLU A 85 19.54 20.50 0.66
C GLU A 85 18.18 21.23 0.63
N THR A 86 18.21 22.54 0.89
CA THR A 86 16.99 23.37 0.99
C THR A 86 16.07 23.22 -0.21
N GLU A 87 16.63 22.91 -1.38
CA GLU A 87 15.93 22.66 -2.64
C GLU A 87 15.17 21.33 -2.66
N VAL A 88 15.75 20.24 -2.11
CA VAL A 88 15.02 18.96 -2.01
C VAL A 88 13.90 19.08 -0.97
N CYS A 89 14.14 19.83 0.12
CA CYS A 89 13.11 20.05 1.14
C CYS A 89 11.92 20.87 0.61
N SER A 90 12.14 21.84 -0.29
CA SER A 90 11.06 22.61 -0.90
C SER A 90 10.22 21.76 -1.86
N ILE A 91 10.87 20.94 -2.69
CA ILE A 91 10.19 19.99 -3.59
C ILE A 91 9.37 18.98 -2.78
N LEU A 92 9.94 18.39 -1.73
CA LEU A 92 9.22 17.45 -0.88
C LEU A 92 8.02 18.09 -0.19
N LYS A 93 8.17 19.33 0.31
CA LYS A 93 7.07 20.07 0.95
C LYS A 93 5.92 20.33 -0.03
N GLU A 94 6.23 20.69 -1.28
CA GLU A 94 5.23 20.88 -2.32
C GLU A 94 4.47 19.59 -2.61
N ARG A 95 5.19 18.47 -2.81
CA ARG A 95 4.58 17.15 -3.05
C ARG A 95 3.75 16.67 -1.88
N VAL A 96 4.20 16.87 -0.64
CA VAL A 96 3.44 16.53 0.57
C VAL A 96 2.16 17.37 0.69
N SER A 97 2.23 18.67 0.36
CA SER A 97 1.05 19.56 0.36
C SER A 97 0.03 19.16 -0.71
N GLU A 98 0.52 18.87 -1.92
CA GLU A 98 -0.30 18.37 -3.03
C GLU A 98 -1.00 17.06 -2.65
N LEU A 99 -0.26 16.09 -2.11
CA LEU A 99 -0.81 14.83 -1.60
C LEU A 99 -1.84 15.06 -0.50
N LYS A 100 -1.60 15.96 0.46
CA LYS A 100 -2.57 16.29 1.51
C LYS A 100 -3.88 16.84 0.93
N SER A 101 -3.79 17.72 -0.07
CA SER A 101 -4.97 18.29 -0.75
C SER A 101 -5.74 17.24 -1.55
N GLN A 102 -5.03 16.35 -2.25
CA GLN A 102 -5.58 15.24 -3.02
C GLN A 102 -6.27 14.22 -2.11
N ILE A 103 -5.65 13.91 -0.96
CA ILE A 103 -6.24 13.08 0.09
C ILE A 103 -7.49 13.76 0.62
N ASN A 104 -7.46 15.04 0.98
CA ASN A 104 -8.64 15.73 1.52
C ASN A 104 -9.82 15.73 0.52
N LYS A 105 -9.52 16.00 -0.76
CA LYS A 105 -10.51 15.98 -1.86
C LYS A 105 -11.06 14.58 -2.12
N SER A 106 -10.20 13.55 -2.12
CA SER A 106 -10.56 12.14 -2.35
C SER A 106 -11.24 11.51 -1.14
N SER A 107 -10.92 11.96 0.07
CA SER A 107 -11.42 11.38 1.30
C SER A 107 -12.90 11.69 1.46
N LYS A 108 -13.37 12.91 1.14
CA LYS A 108 -14.75 13.35 1.41
C LYS A 108 -15.23 12.92 2.82
N ILE A 109 -14.29 12.71 3.74
CA ILE A 109 -14.57 12.41 5.13
C ILE A 109 -15.01 13.77 5.65
N LYS A 110 -16.32 13.94 5.82
CA LYS A 110 -16.79 14.88 6.85
C LYS A 110 -15.98 14.51 8.07
N ILE A 111 -15.01 15.35 8.43
CA ILE A 111 -14.55 15.37 9.81
C ILE A 111 -15.84 15.56 10.59
N LEU A 112 -16.28 14.49 11.27
CA LEU A 112 -17.36 14.60 12.24
C LEU A 112 -16.75 15.48 13.33
N ASP A 113 -17.03 16.78 13.24
CA ASP A 113 -17.09 17.64 14.41
C ASP A 113 -18.19 17.10 15.36
#